data_AF-A0A977IEW2-F1
#
_entry.id   AF-A0A977IEW2-F1
#
_cell.length_a   1.000
_cell.length_b   1.000
_cell.length_c   1.000
_cell.angle_alpha   90.00
_cell.angle_beta   90.00
_cell.angle_gamma   90.00
#
_symmetry.space_group_name_H-M   'P 1'
#
loop_
_entity.id
_entity.type
_entity.pdbx_description
1 polymer ?
#
loop_
_entity_poly.entity_id
_entity_poly.type
_entity_poly.pdbx_seq_one_letter_code
_entity_poly.pdbx_strand_id
1 'polypeptide(L)'
;MAINDFALACAIDNSPGYFTYDGQTMLVIQSAQDAKAGQSSFPHIEPFMDALVSHEAIHVAIKKLEGDEASESLDDIEVIVEHNGRRFQVTLNNILFASDNSGLVMPY
;
A
#
# COMPACT_ATOMS: atom_id res chain seq x y z
N MET A 1 -11.71 -3.91 0.65
CA MET A 1 -11.57 -5.11 1.51
C MET A 1 -11.46 -4.66 2.95
N ALA A 2 -11.93 -5.45 3.91
CA ALA A 2 -11.82 -5.11 5.33
C ALA A 2 -10.49 -5.61 5.92
N ILE A 3 -9.99 -4.96 6.97
CA ILE A 3 -8.77 -5.36 7.69
C ILE A 3 -8.79 -6.85 8.09
N ASN A 4 -9.97 -7.36 8.44
CA ASN A 4 -10.17 -8.77 8.80
C ASN A 4 -9.82 -9.73 7.67
N ASP A 5 -10.02 -9.35 6.41
CA ASP A 5 -9.73 -10.19 5.26
C ASP A 5 -8.20 -10.38 5.12
N PHE A 6 -7.44 -9.29 5.28
CA PHE A 6 -5.98 -9.33 5.28
C PHE A 6 -5.42 -10.08 6.48
N ALA A 7 -5.97 -9.85 7.68
CA ALA A 7 -5.56 -10.56 8.88
C ALA A 7 -5.79 -12.06 8.75
N LEU A 8 -6.93 -12.46 8.18
CA LEU A 8 -7.24 -13.86 7.92
C LEU A 8 -6.27 -14.46 6.91
N ALA A 9 -6.06 -13.79 5.77
CA ALA A 9 -5.11 -14.25 4.73
C ALA A 9 -3.72 -14.50 5.33
N CYS A 10 -3.12 -13.48 5.97
CA CYS A 10 -1.83 -13.62 6.65
C CYS A 10 -1.80 -14.76 7.68
N ALA A 11 -2.94 -15.10 8.30
CA ALA A 11 -3.03 -16.18 9.29
C ALA A 11 -3.16 -17.59 8.69
N ILE A 12 -3.78 -17.78 7.51
CA ILE A 12 -4.20 -19.12 7.06
C ILE A 12 -3.71 -19.55 5.68
N ASP A 13 -3.26 -18.66 4.81
CA ASP A 13 -2.96 -19.01 3.39
C ASP A 13 -1.49 -18.81 2.96
N ASN A 14 -0.59 -18.65 3.93
CA ASN A 14 0.83 -18.32 3.72
C ASN A 14 1.06 -16.99 2.97
N SER A 15 0.07 -16.08 2.97
CA SER A 15 0.31 -14.71 2.56
C SER A 15 1.47 -14.08 3.37
N PRO A 16 2.31 -13.26 2.73
CA PRO A 16 3.37 -12.54 3.43
C PRO A 16 2.77 -11.56 4.45
N GLY A 17 3.63 -11.02 5.32
CA GLY A 17 3.20 -9.94 6.20
C GLY A 17 2.71 -8.76 5.36
N TYR A 18 1.70 -8.09 5.87
CA TYR A 18 0.99 -7.03 5.17
C TYR A 18 0.93 -5.78 6.03
N PHE A 19 0.72 -4.62 5.43
CA PHE A 19 0.40 -3.40 6.17
C PHE A 19 -0.94 -2.87 5.68
N THR A 20 -1.68 -2.25 6.58
CA THR A 20 -2.95 -1.59 6.26
C THR A 20 -3.17 -0.44 7.23
N TYR A 21 -4.29 0.27 7.10
CA TYR A 21 -4.64 1.39 7.95
C TYR A 21 -6.01 1.17 8.60
N ASP A 22 -6.11 1.52 9.88
CA ASP A 22 -7.38 1.72 10.59
C ASP A 22 -7.49 3.19 10.99
N GLY A 23 -8.27 3.94 10.23
CA GLY A 23 -8.29 5.40 10.32
C GLY A 23 -6.90 5.97 10.04
N GLN A 24 -6.26 6.57 11.06
CA GLN A 24 -4.92 7.16 10.95
C GLN A 24 -3.81 6.25 11.52
N THR A 25 -4.15 5.01 11.87
CA THR A 25 -3.21 4.08 12.48
C THR A 25 -2.73 3.08 11.46
N MET A 26 -1.43 3.07 11.19
CA MET A 26 -0.81 2.01 10.40
C MET A 26 -0.75 0.72 11.21
N LEU A 27 -1.26 -0.36 10.64
CA LEU A 27 -1.25 -1.70 11.21
C LEU A 27 -0.32 -2.57 10.38
N VAL A 28 0.63 -3.24 11.05
CA VAL A 28 1.45 -4.29 10.43
C VAL A 28 0.90 -5.64 10.85
N ILE A 29 0.44 -6.40 9.87
CA ILE A 29 -0.10 -7.75 10.04
C ILE A 29 1.03 -8.74 9.80
N GLN A 30 1.38 -9.47 10.85
CA GLN A 30 2.40 -10.51 10.79
C GLN A 30 1.90 -11.74 10.04
N SER A 31 2.74 -12.35 9.21
CA SER A 31 2.40 -13.63 8.57
C SER A 31 2.42 -14.79 9.57
N ALA A 32 1.61 -15.81 9.32
CA ALA A 32 1.63 -17.04 10.10
C ALA A 32 2.98 -17.76 10.04
N GLN A 33 3.67 -17.67 8.91
CA GLN A 33 5.00 -18.25 8.73
C GLN A 33 6.03 -17.56 9.64
N ASP A 34 6.07 -16.23 9.62
CA ASP A 34 7.03 -15.45 10.42
C ASP A 34 6.70 -15.58 11.91
N ALA A 35 5.41 -15.58 12.28
CA ALA A 35 4.96 -15.82 13.64
C ALA A 35 5.41 -17.20 14.17
N LYS A 36 5.24 -18.27 13.37
CA LYS A 36 5.72 -19.63 13.72
C LYS A 36 7.24 -19.70 13.82
N ALA A 37 7.96 -18.93 13.02
CA ALA A 37 9.42 -18.85 13.04
C ALA A 37 9.98 -17.95 14.16
N GLY A 38 9.13 -17.23 14.89
CA GLY A 38 9.55 -16.25 15.90
C GLY A 38 10.25 -15.02 15.29
N GLN A 39 9.90 -14.67 14.05
CA GLN A 39 10.51 -13.57 13.29
C GLN A 39 9.49 -12.48 13.00
N SER A 40 9.95 -11.24 12.84
CA SER A 40 9.08 -10.12 12.45
C SER A 40 8.93 -10.10 10.92
N SER A 41 7.73 -9.82 10.43
CA SER A 41 7.49 -9.54 9.01
C SER A 41 7.90 -8.11 8.60
N PHE A 42 8.20 -7.24 9.58
CA PHE A 42 8.54 -5.84 9.35
C PHE A 42 9.70 -5.60 8.37
N PRO A 43 10.80 -6.38 8.35
CA PRO A 43 11.90 -6.17 7.41
C PRO A 43 11.50 -6.24 5.93
N HIS A 44 10.37 -6.88 5.60
CA HIS A 44 9.84 -6.91 4.24
C HIS A 44 9.01 -5.67 3.89
N ILE A 45 8.52 -4.95 4.91
CA ILE A 45 7.69 -3.75 4.79
C ILE A 45 8.54 -2.49 4.92
N GLU A 46 9.59 -2.54 5.75
CA GLU A 46 10.50 -1.43 6.06
C GLU A 46 10.98 -0.65 4.82
N PRO A 47 11.41 -1.29 3.71
CA PRO A 47 11.90 -0.56 2.54
C PRO A 47 10.86 0.35 1.88
N PHE A 48 9.57 0.10 2.11
CA PHE A 48 8.47 0.84 1.51
C PHE A 48 7.94 1.95 2.42
N MET A 49 8.36 2.01 3.70
CA MET A 49 7.77 2.85 4.74
C MET A 49 7.58 4.32 4.34
N ASP A 50 8.57 4.94 3.72
CA ASP A 50 8.46 6.33 3.26
C ASP A 50 7.34 6.50 2.23
N ALA A 51 7.27 5.59 1.25
CA ALA A 51 6.22 5.60 0.23
C ALA A 51 4.84 5.30 0.84
N LEU A 52 4.77 4.43 1.85
CA LEU A 52 3.53 4.12 2.56
C LEU A 52 2.99 5.34 3.32
N VAL A 53 3.88 6.05 4.01
CA VAL A 53 3.52 7.27 4.76
C VAL A 53 3.10 8.37 3.79
N SER A 54 3.82 8.56 2.69
CA SER A 54 3.46 9.55 1.67
C SER A 54 2.11 9.25 1.03
N HIS A 55 1.83 7.98 0.72
CA HIS A 55 0.53 7.54 0.20
C HIS A 55 -0.61 7.93 1.14
N GLU A 56 -0.55 7.55 2.42
CA GLU A 56 -1.61 7.86 3.38
C GLU A 56 -1.73 9.38 3.64
N ALA A 57 -0.60 10.10 3.64
CA ALA A 57 -0.61 11.56 3.80
C ALA A 57 -1.39 12.26 2.68
N ILE A 58 -1.33 11.74 1.45
CA ILE A 58 -2.10 12.25 0.30
C ILE A 58 -3.59 12.02 0.50
N HIS A 59 -4.00 10.81 0.91
CA HIS A 59 -5.40 10.51 1.24
C HIS A 59 -5.92 11.46 2.33
N VAL A 60 -5.18 11.60 3.44
CA VAL A 60 -5.57 12.49 4.54
C VAL A 60 -5.69 13.95 4.09
N ALA A 61 -4.79 14.42 3.23
CA ALA A 61 -4.82 15.79 2.73
C ALA A 61 -6.03 16.03 1.82
N ILE A 62 -6.25 15.15 0.84
CA ILE A 62 -7.36 15.28 -0.12
C ILE A 62 -8.70 15.11 0.58
N LYS A 63 -8.81 14.15 1.50
CA LYS A 63 -10.00 13.95 2.33
C LYS A 63 -10.40 15.22 3.09
N LYS A 64 -9.43 15.99 3.60
CA LYS A 64 -9.68 17.27 4.30
C LYS A 64 -10.09 18.41 3.36
N LEU A 65 -9.62 18.41 2.12
CA LEU A 65 -9.83 19.49 1.15
C LEU A 65 -11.11 19.29 0.32
N GLU A 66 -11.29 18.08 -0.20
CA GLU A 66 -12.30 17.74 -1.21
C GLU A 66 -13.32 16.69 -0.70
N GLY A 67 -13.08 16.10 0.46
CA GLY A 67 -13.95 15.09 1.08
C GLY A 67 -13.56 13.64 0.77
N ASP A 68 -14.30 12.72 1.41
CA ASP A 68 -14.02 11.28 1.40
C ASP A 68 -14.06 10.67 -0.01
N GLU A 69 -15.11 10.98 -0.77
CA GLU A 69 -15.32 10.43 -2.12
C GLU A 69 -14.17 10.78 -3.08
N ALA A 70 -13.70 12.02 -3.03
CA ALA A 70 -12.56 12.45 -3.84
C ALA A 70 -11.27 11.71 -3.45
N SER A 71 -11.03 11.54 -2.15
CA SER A 71 -9.85 10.82 -1.66
C SER A 71 -9.88 9.34 -2.03
N GLU A 72 -11.03 8.67 -1.91
CA GLU A 72 -11.18 7.25 -2.23
C GLU A 72 -11.02 7.01 -3.74
N SER A 73 -11.49 7.94 -4.58
CA SER A 73 -11.39 7.81 -6.04
C SER A 73 -9.96 7.80 -6.59
N LEU A 74 -8.97 8.24 -5.80
CA LEU A 74 -7.55 8.21 -6.20
C LEU A 74 -7.04 6.79 -6.45
N ASP A 75 -7.56 5.82 -5.69
CA ASP A 75 -7.17 4.42 -5.80
C ASP A 75 -7.63 3.80 -7.13
N ASP A 76 -8.64 4.41 -7.76
CA ASP A 76 -9.21 3.99 -9.05
C ASP A 76 -8.56 4.69 -10.25
N ILE A 77 -7.72 5.70 -10.04
CA ILE A 77 -7.06 6.40 -11.15
C ILE A 77 -5.97 5.50 -11.70
N GLU A 78 -6.10 5.12 -12.97
CA GLU A 78 -5.09 4.30 -13.66
C GLU A 78 -4.21 5.17 -14.58
N VAL A 79 -2.93 4.85 -14.59
CA VAL A 79 -1.92 5.47 -15.45
C VAL A 79 -1.17 4.41 -16.24
N ILE A 80 -0.70 4.77 -17.43
CA ILE A 80 0.18 3.92 -18.23
C ILE A 80 1.62 4.34 -17.98
N VAL A 81 2.44 3.40 -17.53
CA VAL A 81 3.89 3.61 -17.32
C VAL A 81 4.72 2.64 -18.13
N GLU A 82 5.91 3.08 -18.53
CA GLU A 82 6.92 2.24 -19.15
C GLU A 82 7.98 1.83 -18.12
N HIS A 83 8.13 0.53 -17.91
CA HIS A 83 9.15 -0.03 -17.03
C HIS A 83 9.88 -1.17 -17.74
N ASN A 84 11.20 -1.08 -17.85
CA ASN A 84 12.04 -2.06 -18.57
C ASN A 84 11.56 -2.35 -20.01
N GLY A 85 11.15 -1.31 -20.76
CA GLY A 85 10.69 -1.43 -22.14
C GLY A 85 9.32 -2.10 -22.32
N ARG A 86 8.56 -2.28 -21.24
CA ARG A 86 7.18 -2.78 -21.27
C ARG A 86 6.24 -1.74 -20.69
N ARG A 87 5.04 -1.65 -21.25
CA ARG A 87 3.98 -0.78 -20.76
C ARG A 87 3.08 -1.53 -19.79
N PHE A 88 2.79 -0.90 -18.66
CA PHE A 88 1.90 -1.40 -17.63
C PHE A 88 0.79 -0.39 -17.40
N GLN A 89 -0.43 -0.88 -17.22
CA GLN A 89 -1.54 -0.11 -16.67
C GLN A 89 -1.56 -0.40 -15.18
N VAL A 90 -1.36 0.64 -14.37
CA VAL A 90 -1.26 0.55 -12.92
C VAL A 90 -2.07 1.66 -12.28
N THR A 91 -2.52 1.45 -11.05
CA THR A 91 -3.13 2.53 -10.27
C THR A 91 -2.10 3.62 -9.96
N LEU A 92 -2.56 4.87 -9.89
CA LEU A 92 -1.74 6.06 -9.62
C LEU A 92 -1.00 5.93 -8.28
N ASN A 93 -1.56 5.22 -7.32
CA ASN A 93 -1.01 4.98 -6.00
C ASN A 93 -0.14 3.70 -5.89
N ASN A 94 0.26 3.09 -7.01
CA ASN A 94 1.00 1.82 -6.97
C ASN A 94 2.47 2.03 -6.53
N ILE A 95 2.72 1.81 -5.23
CA ILE A 95 4.04 1.99 -4.59
C ILE A 95 5.18 1.22 -5.28
N LEU A 96 4.89 0.08 -5.92
CA LEU A 96 5.92 -0.71 -6.61
C LEU A 96 6.40 -0.06 -7.92
N PHE A 97 5.59 0.83 -8.50
CA PHE A 97 5.89 1.54 -9.74
C PHE A 97 6.23 3.02 -9.52
N ALA A 98 6.11 3.53 -8.29
CA ALA A 98 6.54 4.88 -7.95
C ALA A 98 8.06 5.01 -8.13
N SER A 99 8.50 6.05 -8.83
CA SER A 99 9.93 6.30 -9.08
C SER A 99 10.64 7.01 -7.93
N ASP A 100 9.87 7.45 -6.94
CA ASP A 100 10.33 8.13 -5.74
C ASP A 100 9.47 7.73 -4.53
N ASN A 101 9.77 8.32 -3.37
CA ASN A 101 9.08 8.03 -2.13
C ASN A 101 7.73 8.77 -1.99
N SER A 102 7.19 9.36 -3.06
CA SER A 102 5.89 10.06 -3.01
C SER A 102 4.70 9.10 -2.83
N GLY A 103 4.89 7.82 -3.14
CA GLY A 103 3.81 6.84 -3.21
C GLY A 103 2.91 7.03 -4.44
N LEU A 104 3.27 7.95 -5.36
CA LEU A 104 2.56 8.19 -6.61
C LEU A 104 3.38 7.74 -7.82
N VAL A 105 2.67 7.16 -8.78
CA VAL A 105 3.17 6.77 -10.08
C VAL A 105 2.96 7.92 -11.03
N MET A 106 4.06 8.49 -11.53
CA MET A 106 3.99 9.56 -12.52
C MET A 106 4.00 8.96 -13.94
N PRO A 107 3.09 9.37 -14.84
CA PRO A 107 3.19 9.02 -16.25
C PRO A 107 4.44 9.67 -16.84
N TYR A 108 5.26 8.89 -17.54
CA TYR A 108 6.42 9.37 -18.29
C TYR A 108 6.02 9.92 -19.67
#